data_AF-A0A929DXY2-F1
#
_entry.id   AF-A0A929DXY2-F1
#
_cell.length_a   1.000
_cell.length_b   1.000
_cell.length_c   1.000
_cell.angle_alpha   90.00
_cell.angle_beta   90.00
_cell.angle_gamma   90.00
#
_symmetry.space_group_name_H-M   'P 1'
#
loop_
_entity.id
_entity.type
_entity.pdbx_description
1 polymer ?
#
loop_
_entity_poly.entity_id
_entity_poly.type
_entity_poly.pdbx_seq_one_letter_code
_entity_poly.pdbx_strand_id
1 'polypeptide(L)'
;MTENKNLTLLKFALGYFAILTIVYGIGLVFFTEKLIEMSGTAPFEPNWIRWAGGFLAGLGIGASLALRNPGNQDGFVVAIGLGTLFIGLALLYQLLFDWNPEHVVSFTAVPCALNLIGSALLWMGRAKAR
;
A
#
# COMPACT_ATOMS: atom_id res chain seq x y z
N MET A 1 -12.36 -31.71 -12.47
CA MET A 1 -12.03 -30.54 -13.33
C MET A 1 -10.97 -29.75 -12.61
N THR A 2 -9.73 -29.76 -13.12
CA THR A 2 -8.65 -28.96 -12.54
C THR A 2 -8.75 -27.57 -13.16
N GLU A 3 -9.52 -26.69 -12.52
CA GLU A 3 -9.60 -25.30 -12.94
C GLU A 3 -8.19 -24.71 -12.92
N ASN A 4 -7.74 -24.19 -14.06
CA ASN A 4 -6.35 -23.79 -14.26
C ASN A 4 -6.14 -22.46 -13.51
N LYS A 5 -5.78 -22.53 -12.22
CA LYS A 5 -5.59 -21.38 -11.33
C LYS A 5 -4.74 -20.31 -12.01
N ASN A 6 -5.34 -19.16 -12.28
CA ASN A 6 -4.63 -18.07 -12.93
C ASN A 6 -3.92 -17.21 -11.87
N LEU A 7 -2.69 -17.59 -11.57
CA LEU A 7 -1.85 -16.91 -10.58
C LEU A 7 -1.20 -15.62 -11.11
N THR A 8 -1.29 -15.33 -12.41
CA THR A 8 -0.58 -14.21 -13.04
C THR A 8 -1.02 -12.88 -12.46
N LEU A 9 -2.32 -12.66 -12.32
CA LEU A 9 -2.86 -11.42 -11.76
C LEU A 9 -2.48 -11.25 -10.28
N LEU A 10 -2.52 -12.34 -9.50
CA LEU A 10 -2.14 -12.29 -8.08
C LEU A 10 -0.64 -11.99 -7.90
N LYS A 11 0.22 -12.59 -8.73
CA LYS A 11 1.66 -12.27 -8.75
C LYS A 11 1.91 -10.81 -9.10
N PHE A 12 1.20 -10.28 -10.10
CA PHE A 12 1.29 -8.86 -10.44
C PHE A 12 0.87 -7.97 -9.26
N ALA A 13 -0.27 -8.26 -8.64
CA ALA A 13 -0.79 -7.49 -7.51
C ALA A 13 0.15 -7.50 -6.29
N LEU A 14 0.74 -8.66 -5.97
CA LEU A 14 1.74 -8.81 -4.91
C LEU A 14 3.03 -8.05 -5.23
N GLY A 15 3.51 -8.11 -6.47
CA GLY A 15 4.69 -7.35 -6.91
C GLY A 15 4.45 -5.84 -6.86
N TYR A 16 3.28 -5.40 -7.30
CA TYR A 16 2.82 -4.02 -7.19
C TYR A 16 2.83 -3.53 -5.74
N PHE A 17 2.20 -4.28 -4.83
CA PHE A 17 2.16 -3.95 -3.41
C PHE A 17 3.57 -3.93 -2.79
N ALA A 18 4.43 -4.89 -3.15
CA ALA A 18 5.80 -4.96 -2.67
C ALA A 18 6.61 -3.70 -3.05
N ILE A 19 6.54 -3.28 -4.32
CA ILE A 19 7.23 -2.08 -4.79
C ILE A 19 6.72 -0.85 -4.05
N LEU A 20 5.39 -0.70 -3.97
CA LEU A 20 4.76 0.45 -3.32
C LEU A 20 5.21 0.56 -1.86
N THR A 21 5.09 -0.52 -1.09
CA THR A 21 5.41 -0.51 0.35
C THR A 21 6.90 -0.36 0.63
N ILE A 22 7.80 -0.88 -0.23
CA ILE A 22 9.25 -0.64 -0.11
C ILE A 22 9.56 0.82 -0.38
N VAL A 23 9.04 1.42 -1.45
CA VAL A 23 9.31 2.82 -1.82
C VAL A 23 8.82 3.77 -0.73
N TYR A 24 7.55 3.64 -0.30
CA TYR A 24 7.02 4.46 0.78
C TYR A 24 7.67 4.16 2.12
N GLY A 25 8.02 2.90 2.38
CA GLY A 25 8.71 2.49 3.60
C GLY A 25 10.10 3.13 3.74
N ILE A 26 10.93 3.04 2.70
CA ILE A 26 12.24 3.71 2.63
C ILE A 26 12.07 5.23 2.74
N GLY A 27 11.08 5.79 2.02
CA GLY A 27 10.72 7.20 2.12
C GLY A 27 10.49 7.64 3.57
N LEU A 28 9.66 6.90 4.31
CA LEU A 28 9.32 7.23 5.69
C LEU A 28 10.46 6.98 6.69
N VAL A 29 11.42 6.10 6.40
CA VAL A 29 12.59 5.89 7.28
C VAL A 29 13.61 7.02 7.13
N PHE A 30 13.94 7.40 5.89
CA PHE A 30 15.07 8.28 5.59
C PHE A 30 14.68 9.73 5.27
N PHE A 31 13.45 9.95 4.78
CA PHE A 31 12.99 11.25 4.28
C PHE A 31 11.71 11.74 5.00
N THR A 32 11.48 11.29 6.23
CA THR A 32 10.25 11.55 7.00
C THR A 32 9.89 13.02 7.09
N GLU A 33 10.85 13.88 7.44
CA GLU A 33 10.64 15.31 7.63
C GLU A 33 10.09 15.97 6.37
N LYS A 34 10.68 15.66 5.21
CA LYS A 34 10.23 16.16 3.92
C LYS A 34 8.83 15.65 3.57
N LEU A 35 8.53 14.38 3.90
CA LEU A 35 7.21 13.81 3.67
C LEU A 35 6.14 14.46 4.57
N ILE A 36 6.47 14.82 5.82
CA ILE A 36 5.60 15.57 6.72
C ILE A 36 5.36 16.99 6.17
N GLU A 37 6.40 17.68 5.74
CA GLU A 37 6.29 19.01 5.13
C GLU A 37 5.38 19.00 3.89
N MET A 38 5.59 18.05 2.98
CA MET A 38 4.74 17.88 1.79
C MET A 38 3.30 17.51 2.12
N SER A 39 3.08 16.85 3.27
CA SER A 39 1.76 16.54 3.77
C SER A 39 1.04 17.74 4.37
N GLY A 40 1.69 18.90 4.55
CA GLY A 40 1.10 20.14 5.10
C GLY A 40 0.52 20.02 6.52
N THR A 41 0.98 19.04 7.30
CA THR A 41 0.55 18.83 8.68
C THR A 41 1.42 19.61 9.68
N ALA A 42 0.82 20.01 10.81
CA ALA A 42 1.50 20.62 11.95
C ALA A 42 2.65 19.72 12.46
N PRO A 43 3.70 20.27 13.12
CA PRO A 43 4.92 19.53 13.39
C PRO A 43 4.67 18.29 14.24
N PHE A 44 4.83 17.12 13.63
CA PHE A 44 4.89 15.82 14.29
C PHE A 44 6.34 15.44 14.54
N GLU A 45 6.62 14.82 15.69
CA GLU A 45 7.91 14.20 15.98
C GLU A 45 8.24 13.14 14.91
N PRO A 46 9.24 13.37 14.04
CA PRO A 46 9.51 12.45 12.92
C PRO A 46 9.86 11.03 13.37
N ASN A 47 10.42 10.90 14.58
CA ASN A 47 10.78 9.61 15.18
C ASN A 47 9.56 8.68 15.37
N TRP A 48 8.37 9.24 15.60
CA TRP A 48 7.13 8.48 15.72
C TRP A 48 6.62 7.91 14.39
N ILE A 49 7.11 8.42 13.26
CA ILE A 49 6.67 7.98 11.92
C ILE A 49 7.72 7.07 11.27
N ARG A 50 9.00 7.24 11.59
CA ARG A 50 10.12 6.45 11.03
C ARG A 50 9.94 4.94 11.17
N TRP A 51 9.44 4.47 12.32
CA TRP A 51 9.23 3.02 12.54
C TRP A 51 8.13 2.44 11.64
N ALA A 52 7.09 3.23 11.30
CA ALA A 52 6.07 2.81 10.35
C ALA A 52 6.66 2.60 8.95
N GLY A 53 7.68 3.37 8.59
CA GLY A 53 8.46 3.15 7.36
C GLY A 53 9.16 1.79 7.34
N GLY A 54 9.82 1.42 8.44
CA GLY A 54 10.45 0.10 8.59
C GLY A 54 9.44 -1.05 8.52
N PHE A 55 8.28 -0.88 9.14
CA PHE A 55 7.17 -1.84 9.07
C PHE A 55 6.66 -2.01 7.62
N LEU A 56 6.45 -0.92 6.88
CA LEU A 56 6.02 -0.96 5.48
C LEU A 56 7.06 -1.65 4.59
N ALA A 57 8.35 -1.32 4.74
CA ALA A 57 9.41 -2.00 4.00
C ALA A 57 9.43 -3.51 4.29
N GLY A 58 9.24 -3.91 5.55
CA GLY A 58 9.10 -5.31 5.94
C GLY A 58 7.91 -6.02 5.28
N LEU A 59 6.74 -5.37 5.21
CA LEU A 59 5.57 -5.90 4.49
C LEU A 59 5.85 -6.09 3.00
N GLY A 60 6.60 -5.18 2.37
CA GLY A 60 6.96 -5.30 0.96
C GLY A 60 7.94 -6.44 0.70
N ILE A 61 8.90 -6.68 1.60
CA ILE A 61 9.75 -7.87 1.56
C ILE A 61 8.90 -9.14 1.74
N GLY A 62 7.97 -9.15 2.70
CA GLY A 62 7.03 -10.26 2.92
C GLY A 62 6.19 -10.58 1.68
N ALA A 63 5.67 -9.56 1.00
CA ALA A 63 4.94 -9.71 -0.25
C ALA A 63 5.82 -10.22 -1.39
N SER A 64 7.10 -9.80 -1.44
CA SER A 64 8.07 -10.33 -2.40
C SER A 64 8.35 -11.81 -2.19
N LEU A 65 8.40 -12.28 -0.93
CA LEU A 65 8.53 -13.69 -0.61
C LEU A 65 7.26 -14.48 -0.99
N ALA A 66 6.07 -13.89 -0.78
CA ALA A 66 4.79 -14.49 -1.15
C ALA A 66 4.67 -14.76 -2.66
N LEU A 67 5.41 -14.04 -3.52
CA LEU A 67 5.44 -14.28 -4.98
C LEU A 67 5.91 -15.68 -5.37
N ARG A 68 6.69 -16.35 -4.52
CA ARG A 68 7.20 -17.71 -4.77
C ARG A 68 6.10 -18.75 -4.72
N ASN A 69 5.10 -18.56 -3.85
CA ASN A 69 3.97 -19.46 -3.72
C ASN A 69 2.69 -18.70 -3.33
N PRO A 70 2.14 -17.88 -4.25
CA PRO A 70 1.07 -16.93 -3.93
C PRO A 70 -0.26 -17.62 -3.60
N GLY A 71 -0.50 -18.82 -4.14
CA GLY A 71 -1.73 -19.58 -3.90
C GLY A 71 -1.89 -20.09 -2.47
N ASN A 72 -0.80 -20.19 -1.70
CA ASN A 72 -0.82 -20.64 -0.31
C ASN A 72 -0.84 -19.49 0.71
N GLN A 73 -0.97 -18.25 0.24
CA GLN A 73 -0.86 -17.04 1.07
C GLN A 73 -2.20 -16.29 1.19
N ASP A 74 -3.33 -16.99 1.12
CA ASP A 74 -4.67 -16.36 1.07
C ASP A 74 -4.92 -15.41 2.24
N GLY A 75 -4.55 -15.81 3.47
CA GLY A 75 -4.70 -14.97 4.66
C GLY A 75 -3.87 -13.68 4.59
N PHE A 76 -2.64 -13.77 4.08
CA PHE A 76 -1.79 -12.59 3.87
C PHE A 76 -2.39 -11.66 2.82
N VAL A 77 -2.85 -12.20 1.69
CA VAL A 77 -3.48 -11.43 0.59
C VAL A 77 -4.73 -10.70 1.07
N VAL A 78 -5.56 -11.34 1.90
CA VAL A 78 -6.74 -10.69 2.52
C VAL A 78 -6.32 -9.54 3.42
N ALA A 79 -5.34 -9.74 4.28
CA ALA A 79 -4.87 -8.71 5.21
C ALA A 79 -4.33 -7.47 4.46
N ILE A 80 -3.46 -7.66 3.46
CA ILE A 80 -2.92 -6.54 2.68
C ILE A 80 -3.97 -5.91 1.75
N GLY A 81 -4.93 -6.70 1.24
CA GLY A 81 -6.05 -6.20 0.44
C GLY A 81 -6.97 -5.28 1.25
N LEU A 82 -7.24 -5.62 2.51
CA LEU A 82 -7.99 -4.77 3.44
C LEU A 82 -7.16 -3.55 3.86
N GLY A 83 -5.88 -3.73 4.16
CA GLY A 83 -4.99 -2.63 4.53
C GLY A 83 -4.92 -1.56 3.44
N THR A 84 -4.68 -1.97 2.20
CA THR A 84 -4.69 -1.05 1.05
C THR A 84 -6.06 -0.41 0.82
N LEU A 85 -7.16 -1.14 1.03
CA LEU A 85 -8.50 -0.54 0.93
C LEU A 85 -8.70 0.58 1.95
N PHE A 86 -8.42 0.31 3.22
CA PHE A 86 -8.62 1.28 4.29
C PHE A 86 -7.70 2.50 4.16
N ILE A 87 -6.44 2.30 3.74
CA ILE A 87 -5.54 3.42 3.42
C ILE A 87 -6.11 4.26 2.29
N GLY A 88 -6.54 3.62 1.19
CA GLY A 88 -7.14 4.31 0.05
C GLY A 88 -8.39 5.11 0.44
N LEU A 89 -9.27 4.53 1.26
CA LEU A 89 -10.49 5.21 1.75
C LEU A 89 -10.18 6.37 2.69
N ALA A 90 -9.19 6.23 3.57
CA ALA A 90 -8.77 7.31 4.47
C ALA A 90 -8.23 8.52 3.68
N LEU A 91 -7.38 8.26 2.66
CA LEU A 91 -6.85 9.32 1.80
C LEU A 91 -7.93 9.92 0.89
N LEU A 92 -8.89 9.10 0.42
CA LEU A 92 -10.04 9.59 -0.33
C LEU A 92 -10.91 10.52 0.53
N TYR A 93 -11.15 10.14 1.78
CA TYR A 93 -11.87 11.00 2.73
C TYR A 93 -11.15 12.34 2.89
N GLN A 94 -9.83 12.34 3.07
CA GLN A 94 -9.05 13.56 3.19
C GLN A 94 -9.18 14.46 1.95
N LEU A 95 -9.10 13.90 0.75
CA LEU A 95 -9.27 14.66 -0.51
C LEU A 95 -10.65 15.29 -0.66
N LEU A 96 -11.70 14.63 -0.16
CA LEU A 96 -13.08 15.06 -0.35
C LEU A 96 -13.57 16.01 0.75
N PHE A 97 -13.05 15.87 1.97
CA PHE A 97 -13.64 16.50 3.15
C PHE A 97 -12.66 17.27 4.05
N ASP A 98 -11.35 17.05 3.92
CA ASP A 98 -10.32 17.66 4.77
C ASP A 98 -9.28 18.40 3.92
N TRP A 99 -9.78 19.36 3.14
CA TRP A 99 -8.97 20.11 2.20
C TRP A 99 -8.16 21.20 2.91
N ASN A 100 -6.83 21.12 2.78
CA ASN A 100 -5.90 22.15 3.23
C ASN A 100 -5.18 22.78 2.01
N PRO A 101 -5.26 24.10 1.80
CA PRO A 101 -4.61 24.78 0.67
C PRO A 101 -3.08 24.70 0.69
N GLU A 102 -2.45 24.40 1.84
CA GLU A 102 -1.00 24.21 1.95
C GLU A 102 -0.55 22.78 1.56
N HIS A 103 -1.49 21.83 1.38
CA HIS A 103 -1.16 20.46 0.99
C HIS A 103 -0.81 20.36 -0.49
N VAL A 104 0.25 19.61 -0.77
CA VAL A 104 0.50 19.14 -2.14
C VAL A 104 -0.53 18.05 -2.45
N VAL A 105 -1.58 18.40 -3.19
CA VAL A 105 -2.72 17.51 -3.50
C VAL A 105 -2.28 16.16 -4.04
N SER A 106 -1.28 16.14 -4.93
CA SER A 106 -0.75 14.90 -5.50
C SER A 106 -0.14 13.97 -4.44
N PHE A 107 0.36 14.51 -3.33
CA PHE A 107 0.89 13.75 -2.21
C PHE A 107 -0.18 12.95 -1.46
N THR A 108 -1.46 13.29 -1.62
CA THR A 108 -2.60 12.53 -1.09
C THR A 108 -3.31 11.75 -2.20
N ALA A 109 -3.53 12.37 -3.36
CA ALA A 109 -4.28 11.78 -4.47
C ALA A 109 -3.59 10.59 -5.12
N VAL A 110 -2.26 10.65 -5.31
CA VAL A 110 -1.50 9.54 -5.90
C VAL A 110 -1.52 8.31 -4.99
N PRO A 111 -1.15 8.38 -3.71
CA PRO A 111 -1.23 7.21 -2.83
C PRO A 111 -2.67 6.71 -2.63
N CYS A 112 -3.68 7.60 -2.65
CA CYS A 112 -5.08 7.20 -2.64
C CYS A 112 -5.41 6.26 -3.82
N ALA A 113 -5.16 6.73 -5.05
CA ALA A 113 -5.46 5.97 -6.26
C ALA A 113 -4.67 4.65 -6.29
N LEU A 114 -3.38 4.69 -5.96
CA LEU A 114 -2.53 3.51 -5.92
C LEU A 114 -3.03 2.46 -4.93
N ASN A 115 -3.44 2.86 -3.73
CA ASN A 115 -3.95 1.92 -2.72
C ASN A 115 -5.31 1.33 -3.12
N LEU A 116 -6.23 2.12 -3.69
CA LEU A 116 -7.52 1.61 -4.17
C LEU A 116 -7.36 0.63 -5.35
N ILE A 117 -6.49 0.97 -6.32
CA ILE A 117 -6.15 0.08 -7.44
C ILE A 117 -5.48 -1.19 -6.92
N GLY A 118 -4.51 -1.06 -6.01
CA GLY A 118 -3.84 -2.18 -5.39
C GLY A 118 -4.79 -3.13 -4.69
N SER A 119 -5.75 -2.61 -3.92
CA SER A 119 -6.78 -3.40 -3.27
C SER A 119 -7.63 -4.17 -4.29
N ALA A 120 -8.14 -3.50 -5.32
CA ALA A 120 -8.92 -4.13 -6.38
C ALA A 120 -8.13 -5.26 -7.07
N LEU A 121 -6.86 -5.01 -7.42
CA LEU A 121 -5.98 -6.01 -8.03
C LEU A 121 -5.75 -7.22 -7.12
N LEU A 122 -5.57 -7.02 -5.81
CA LEU A 122 -5.38 -8.09 -4.85
C LEU A 122 -6.64 -8.96 -4.71
N TRP A 123 -7.83 -8.34 -4.63
CA TRP A 123 -9.11 -9.07 -4.57
C TRP A 123 -9.40 -9.84 -5.86
N MET A 124 -9.21 -9.20 -7.02
CA MET A 124 -9.40 -9.85 -8.32
C MET A 124 -8.38 -10.96 -8.55
N GLY A 125 -7.11 -10.72 -8.20
CA GLY A 125 -6.03 -11.70 -8.30
C GLY A 125 -6.30 -12.92 -7.42
N ARG A 126 -6.74 -12.69 -6.19
CA ARG A 126 -7.17 -13.75 -5.27
C ARG A 126 -8.34 -14.55 -5.81
N ALA A 127 -9.38 -13.89 -6.31
CA ALA A 127 -10.57 -14.55 -6.84
C ALA A 127 -10.24 -15.49 -8.02
N LYS A 128 -9.31 -15.08 -8.90
CA LYS A 128 -8.85 -15.89 -10.05
C LYS A 128 -7.83 -16.98 -9.70
N ALA A 129 -7.24 -16.92 -8.51
CA ALA A 129 -6.26 -17.88 -8.02
C ALA A 129 -6.89 -19.02 -7.20
N ARG A 130 -8.18 -18.91 -6.88
CA ARG A 130 -8.99 -19.95 -6.24
C ARG A 130 -9.51 -20.90 -7.30
#